data_AF-A0AAD2UU17-F1
#
_entry.id   AF-A0AAD2UU17-F1
#
_cell.length_a   1.000
_cell.length_b   1.000
_cell.length_c   1.000
_cell.angle_alpha   90.00
_cell.angle_beta   90.00
_cell.angle_gamma   90.00
#
_symmetry.space_group_name_H-M   'P 1'
#
loop_
_entity.id
_entity.type
_entity.pdbx_description
1 polymer ?
#
loop_
_entity_poly.entity_id
_entity_poly.type
_entity_poly.pdbx_seq_one_letter_code
_entity_poly.pdbx_strand_id
1 'polypeptide(L)'
;MNFFKQKYLINFWDNSRSMIALGILSAVYFGIFGGVWAVTGEMTRWGGEFLELLGMNLDGYSYYQKQNLNGTPLTRTDGIMLIGMFIGCLVAALLANKVKFRLPASNIRIFQAIVGGILSGYGARLAFGCNLANFFTGLPYFSLHTWLFTVFMVLGIYLGVKICNTSFFKPKAKLERVNKENLPLNKQSLRTKLYFNLGILLFMAFLVWVFYLVFTNGNISTQNKQSLLALALIFGFVFGFIISRGQICFTSCFRDLFLFGRDNAIKGALIGMIIASLIAFAFILQGHTSKLIELSPAVAVGAFLFGFGIVFAGGCECGWAYRAFEGQSHFMIVGIANIIGTMILALSYDFLPKALKEGVKINLLTEFGNLNGFFINLILFILMFAFVVFYKKHFFKNQLKG
;
A
#
# COMPACT_ATOMS: atom_id res chain seq x y z
N MET A 1 -17.25 21.27 20.08
CA MET A 1 -17.38 19.91 19.48
C MET A 1 -17.39 19.88 17.94
N ASN A 2 -17.98 20.88 17.24
CA ASN A 2 -18.08 20.87 15.77
C ASN A 2 -16.74 20.96 15.01
N PHE A 3 -15.77 21.75 15.49
CA PHE A 3 -14.48 21.90 14.81
C PHE A 3 -13.67 20.60 14.74
N PHE A 4 -13.59 19.85 15.85
CA PHE A 4 -12.87 18.58 15.91
C PHE A 4 -13.44 17.57 14.91
N LYS A 5 -14.77 17.39 14.95
CA LYS A 5 -15.48 16.49 14.04
C LYS A 5 -15.26 16.89 12.58
N GLN A 6 -15.38 18.17 12.25
CA GLN A 6 -15.19 18.66 10.89
C GLN A 6 -13.75 18.43 10.42
N LYS A 7 -12.76 18.84 11.22
CA LYS A 7 -11.35 18.84 10.84
C LYS A 7 -10.74 17.44 10.77
N TYR A 8 -10.97 16.61 11.79
CA TYR A 8 -10.29 15.33 11.91
C TYR A 8 -11.10 14.15 11.38
N LEU A 9 -12.43 14.16 11.53
CA LEU A 9 -13.27 13.04 11.13
C LEU A 9 -13.88 13.21 9.73
N ILE A 10 -14.33 14.41 9.35
CA ILE A 10 -15.11 14.62 8.10
C ILE A 10 -14.24 15.09 6.93
N ASN A 11 -13.34 16.05 7.16
CA ASN A 11 -12.49 16.65 6.11
C ASN A 11 -11.28 15.78 5.80
N PHE A 12 -10.91 15.71 4.52
CA PHE A 12 -9.69 15.01 4.13
C PHE A 12 -8.47 15.71 4.70
N TRP A 13 -7.47 14.91 5.05
CA TRP A 13 -6.20 15.42 5.57
C TRP A 13 -5.28 15.77 4.40
N ASP A 14 -4.32 16.65 4.67
CA ASP A 14 -3.28 16.95 3.69
C ASP A 14 -2.45 15.68 3.41
N ASN A 15 -2.41 15.28 2.13
CA ASN A 15 -1.77 14.04 1.70
C ASN A 15 -0.27 14.03 2.07
N SER A 16 0.42 15.17 1.93
CA SER A 16 1.84 15.26 2.26
C SER A 16 2.09 15.04 3.75
N ARG A 17 1.33 15.70 4.63
CA ARG A 17 1.42 15.51 6.08
C ARG A 17 1.06 14.10 6.51
N SER A 18 0.04 13.50 5.89
CA SER A 18 -0.32 12.10 6.14
C SER A 18 0.79 11.14 5.74
N MET A 19 1.46 11.34 4.60
CA MET A 19 2.63 10.54 4.20
C MET A 19 3.78 10.68 5.21
N ILE A 20 4.07 11.88 5.72
CA ILE A 20 5.11 12.08 6.73
C ILE A 20 4.79 11.31 8.01
N ALA A 21 3.54 11.40 8.49
CA ALA A 21 3.07 10.65 9.66
C ALA A 21 3.19 9.13 9.45
N LEU A 22 2.86 8.63 8.26
CA LEU A 22 3.03 7.22 7.90
C LEU A 22 4.50 6.79 7.87
N GLY A 23 5.41 7.66 7.44
CA GLY A 23 6.84 7.39 7.42
C GLY A 23 7.37 7.17 8.85
N ILE A 24 7.03 8.07 9.77
CA ILE A 24 7.35 7.94 11.18
C ILE A 24 6.76 6.66 11.77
N LEU A 25 5.45 6.42 11.53
CA LEU A 25 4.76 5.22 12.02
C LEU A 25 5.41 3.94 11.50
N SER A 26 5.87 3.93 10.24
CA SER A 26 6.54 2.77 9.65
C SER A 26 7.90 2.49 10.30
N ALA A 27 8.66 3.51 10.67
CA ALA A 27 9.94 3.32 11.35
C ALA A 27 9.77 2.82 12.78
N VAL A 28 8.74 3.30 13.50
CA VAL A 28 8.36 2.76 14.80
C VAL A 28 7.91 1.31 14.66
N TYR A 29 7.11 0.98 13.64
CA TYR A 29 6.73 -0.40 13.34
C TYR A 29 7.96 -1.29 13.14
N PHE A 30 8.94 -0.84 12.36
CA PHE A 30 10.19 -1.59 12.18
C PHE A 30 10.93 -1.83 13.49
N GLY A 31 11.05 -0.82 14.36
CA GLY A 31 11.70 -0.97 15.67
C GLY A 31 11.01 -1.98 16.60
N ILE A 32 9.68 -2.14 16.48
CA ILE A 32 8.93 -3.05 17.37
C ILE A 32 8.80 -4.46 16.80
N PHE A 33 8.55 -4.57 15.49
CA PHE A 33 8.24 -5.84 14.83
C PHE A 33 9.43 -6.44 14.06
N GLY A 34 10.52 -5.69 13.89
CA GLY A 34 11.73 -6.13 13.18
C GLY A 34 11.53 -6.37 11.67
N GLY A 35 10.42 -5.90 11.10
CA GLY A 35 10.04 -6.17 9.72
C GLY A 35 9.54 -4.94 8.98
N VAL A 36 9.55 -5.01 7.65
CA VAL A 36 8.86 -4.03 6.80
C VAL A 36 7.36 -4.19 6.92
N TRP A 37 6.63 -3.09 6.75
CA TRP A 37 5.20 -3.17 6.57
C TRP A 37 4.89 -3.73 5.18
N ALA A 38 4.37 -4.95 5.14
CA ALA A 38 3.85 -5.56 3.92
C ALA A 38 2.38 -5.97 4.07
N VAL A 39 1.62 -5.84 2.98
CA VAL A 39 0.20 -6.23 2.90
C VAL A 39 0.02 -7.44 1.99
N THR A 40 0.75 -7.45 0.88
CA THR A 40 0.67 -8.47 -0.17
C THR A 40 1.17 -9.85 0.26
N GLY A 41 2.05 -9.92 1.26
CA GLY A 41 2.50 -11.20 1.83
C GLY A 41 1.34 -11.97 2.45
N GLU A 42 0.57 -11.29 3.30
CA GLU A 42 -0.57 -11.89 3.96
C GLU A 42 -1.73 -12.17 2.99
N MET A 43 -1.98 -11.27 2.03
CA MET A 43 -2.95 -11.53 0.95
C MET A 43 -2.63 -12.78 0.14
N THR A 44 -1.35 -13.12 -0.02
CA THR A 44 -0.94 -14.35 -0.72
C THR A 44 -1.17 -15.58 0.14
N ARG A 45 -0.98 -15.46 1.46
CA ARG A 45 -1.33 -16.54 2.39
C ARG A 45 -2.84 -16.79 2.40
N TRP A 46 -3.66 -15.74 2.40
CA TRP A 46 -5.12 -15.88 2.27
C TRP A 46 -5.52 -16.57 0.96
N GLY A 47 -4.83 -16.25 -0.14
CA GLY A 47 -5.00 -16.95 -1.40
C GLY A 47 -4.62 -18.44 -1.31
N GLY A 48 -3.51 -18.76 -0.62
CA GLY A 48 -3.09 -20.14 -0.37
C GLY A 48 -4.11 -20.93 0.47
N GLU A 49 -4.52 -20.37 1.62
CA GLU A 49 -5.55 -20.96 2.48
C GLU A 49 -6.87 -21.17 1.72
N PHE A 50 -7.23 -20.23 0.83
CA PHE A 50 -8.39 -20.41 -0.05
C PHE A 50 -8.22 -21.57 -1.03
N LEU A 51 -7.03 -21.80 -1.59
CA LEU A 51 -6.76 -22.95 -2.45
C LEU A 51 -6.78 -24.27 -1.67
N GLU A 52 -6.27 -24.28 -0.43
CA GLU A 52 -6.35 -25.44 0.47
C GLU A 52 -7.81 -25.78 0.81
N LEU A 53 -8.66 -24.77 1.04
CA LEU A 53 -10.10 -24.95 1.23
C LEU A 53 -10.79 -25.56 0.00
N LEU A 54 -10.25 -25.34 -1.20
CA LEU A 54 -10.70 -25.98 -2.44
C LEU A 54 -10.10 -27.37 -2.68
N GLY A 55 -9.32 -27.90 -1.73
CA GLY A 55 -8.73 -29.24 -1.77
C GLY A 55 -7.37 -29.33 -2.46
N MET A 56 -6.70 -28.22 -2.74
CA MET A 56 -5.35 -28.21 -3.34
C MET A 56 -4.28 -28.42 -2.27
N ASN A 57 -3.37 -29.39 -2.47
CA ASN A 57 -2.17 -29.52 -1.64
C ASN A 57 -1.08 -28.54 -2.12
N LEU A 58 -0.67 -27.62 -1.23
CA LEU A 58 0.31 -26.58 -1.52
C LEU A 58 1.77 -26.95 -1.13
N ASP A 59 1.98 -28.11 -0.52
CA ASP A 59 3.31 -28.55 -0.06
C ASP A 59 4.33 -28.66 -1.20
N GLY A 60 3.87 -28.92 -2.44
CA GLY A 60 4.75 -29.02 -3.61
C GLY A 60 5.23 -27.67 -4.18
N TYR A 61 4.68 -26.54 -3.73
CA TYR A 61 4.96 -25.23 -4.33
C TYR A 61 5.98 -24.44 -3.52
N SER A 62 7.16 -24.19 -4.08
CA SER A 62 8.26 -23.59 -3.33
C SER A 62 7.95 -22.17 -2.83
N TYR A 63 7.08 -21.43 -3.53
CA TYR A 63 6.68 -20.09 -3.12
C TYR A 63 5.85 -20.10 -1.84
N TYR A 64 4.90 -21.03 -1.71
CA TYR A 64 4.07 -21.16 -0.50
C TYR A 64 4.90 -21.66 0.69
N GLN A 65 5.87 -22.56 0.46
CA GLN A 65 6.85 -22.93 1.49
C GLN A 65 7.65 -21.71 1.99
N LYS A 66 8.16 -20.87 1.07
CA LYS A 66 8.89 -19.63 1.43
C LYS A 66 8.00 -18.63 2.18
N GLN A 67 6.73 -18.55 1.82
CA GLN A 67 5.78 -17.61 2.41
C GLN A 67 5.31 -18.04 3.81
N ASN A 68 5.40 -19.34 4.10
CA ASN A 68 4.99 -20.00 5.34
C ASN A 68 3.48 -19.79 5.64
N LEU A 69 2.69 -20.84 5.38
CA LEU A 69 1.25 -20.85 5.61
C LEU A 69 0.86 -21.21 7.06
N ASN A 70 1.81 -21.52 7.94
CA ASN A 70 1.50 -21.94 9.31
C ASN A 70 0.67 -20.90 10.08
N GLY A 71 -0.35 -21.38 10.78
CA GLY A 71 -1.29 -20.56 11.54
C GLY A 71 -2.42 -20.00 10.68
N THR A 72 -3.14 -19.03 11.21
CA THR A 72 -4.27 -18.38 10.52
C THR A 72 -4.07 -16.86 10.49
N PRO A 73 -4.87 -16.11 9.73
CA PRO A 73 -4.85 -14.65 9.74
C PRO A 73 -5.06 -14.04 11.12
N LEU A 74 -5.67 -14.77 12.05
CA LEU A 74 -5.92 -14.33 13.42
C LEU A 74 -4.75 -14.59 14.37
N THR A 75 -3.88 -15.55 14.04
CA THR A 75 -2.71 -15.88 14.86
C THR A 75 -1.43 -15.23 14.36
N ARG A 76 -1.40 -14.77 13.11
CA ARG A 76 -0.26 -14.10 12.49
C ARG A 76 -0.32 -12.59 12.72
N THR A 77 0.84 -12.01 13.05
CA THR A 77 0.99 -10.56 13.22
C THR A 77 0.60 -9.78 11.95
N ASP A 78 1.04 -10.23 10.78
CA ASP A 78 0.69 -9.61 9.49
C ASP A 78 -0.82 -9.68 9.19
N GLY A 79 -1.45 -10.80 9.57
CA GLY A 79 -2.90 -11.05 9.44
C GLY A 79 -3.74 -10.11 10.29
N ILE A 80 -3.45 -10.06 11.59
CA ILE A 80 -4.13 -9.15 12.52
C ILE A 80 -3.90 -7.68 12.15
N MET A 81 -2.70 -7.32 11.68
CA MET A 81 -2.43 -5.98 11.20
C MET A 81 -3.26 -5.62 9.94
N LEU A 82 -3.37 -6.54 8.98
CA LEU A 82 -4.17 -6.34 7.78
C LEU A 82 -5.66 -6.17 8.12
N ILE A 83 -6.17 -6.98 9.05
CA ILE A 83 -7.55 -6.85 9.56
C ILE A 83 -7.73 -5.50 10.27
N GLY A 84 -6.79 -5.10 11.11
CA GLY A 84 -6.78 -3.78 11.74
C GLY A 84 -6.86 -2.65 10.73
N MET A 85 -6.08 -2.73 9.64
CA MET A 85 -6.12 -1.77 8.55
C MET A 85 -7.50 -1.66 7.90
N PHE A 86 -8.16 -2.78 7.64
CA PHE A 86 -9.50 -2.81 7.08
C PHE A 86 -10.54 -2.20 8.02
N ILE A 87 -10.47 -2.53 9.32
CA ILE A 87 -11.33 -1.93 10.34
C ILE A 87 -11.11 -0.41 10.41
N GLY A 88 -9.85 0.04 10.43
CA GLY A 88 -9.49 1.46 10.45
C GLY A 88 -10.04 2.22 9.24
N CYS A 89 -9.94 1.63 8.05
CA CYS A 89 -10.52 2.19 6.82
C CYS A 89 -12.04 2.34 6.91
N LEU A 90 -12.72 1.28 7.37
CA LEU A 90 -14.17 1.23 7.47
C LEU A 90 -14.70 2.23 8.52
N VAL A 91 -14.07 2.27 9.71
CA VAL A 91 -14.42 3.24 10.76
C VAL A 91 -14.21 4.67 10.26
N ALA A 92 -13.08 4.97 9.62
CA ALA A 92 -12.82 6.29 9.04
C ALA A 92 -13.86 6.69 7.97
N ALA A 93 -14.28 5.75 7.12
CA ALA A 93 -15.28 6.00 6.08
C ALA A 93 -16.69 6.24 6.67
N LEU A 94 -17.08 5.47 7.71
CA LEU A 94 -18.36 5.57 8.39
C LEU A 94 -18.48 6.86 9.21
N LEU A 95 -17.48 7.20 10.02
CA LEU A 95 -17.45 8.43 10.82
C LEU A 95 -17.51 9.70 9.95
N ALA A 96 -17.00 9.61 8.72
CA ALA A 96 -17.02 10.69 7.73
C ALA A 96 -18.26 10.70 6.84
N ASN A 97 -19.18 9.74 6.99
CA ASN A 97 -20.35 9.55 6.15
C ASN A 97 -20.01 9.46 4.64
N LYS A 98 -18.91 8.78 4.29
CA LYS A 98 -18.42 8.65 2.91
C LYS A 98 -18.78 7.33 2.23
N VAL A 99 -19.29 6.36 3.00
CA VAL A 99 -19.73 5.06 2.48
C VAL A 99 -20.92 5.26 1.54
N LYS A 100 -20.70 5.04 0.25
CA LYS A 100 -21.76 5.04 -0.77
C LYS A 100 -21.39 4.03 -1.84
N PHE A 101 -22.26 3.05 -2.03
CA PHE A 101 -22.10 2.08 -3.10
C PHE A 101 -22.12 2.76 -4.47
N ARG A 102 -21.06 2.55 -5.27
CA ARG A 102 -20.89 3.14 -6.61
C ARG A 102 -20.45 2.05 -7.57
N LEU A 103 -21.21 1.88 -8.65
CA LEU A 103 -20.87 0.99 -9.75
C LEU A 103 -19.80 1.61 -10.66
N PRO A 104 -18.98 0.80 -11.36
CA PRO A 104 -17.97 1.32 -12.27
C PRO A 104 -18.65 2.06 -13.43
N ALA A 105 -18.09 3.19 -13.83
CA ALA A 105 -18.70 4.06 -14.84
C ALA A 105 -18.70 3.48 -16.27
N SER A 106 -17.91 2.42 -16.53
CA SER A 106 -17.73 1.84 -17.87
C SER A 106 -17.17 0.42 -17.77
N ASN A 107 -17.51 -0.44 -18.74
CA ASN A 107 -16.92 -1.77 -18.88
C ASN A 107 -15.40 -1.73 -19.09
N ILE A 108 -14.87 -0.65 -19.68
CA ILE A 108 -13.42 -0.45 -19.82
C ILE A 108 -12.76 -0.34 -18.43
N ARG A 109 -13.42 0.31 -17.47
CA ARG A 109 -12.93 0.39 -16.08
C ARG A 109 -12.92 -0.98 -15.40
N ILE A 110 -13.92 -1.81 -15.66
CA ILE A 110 -13.97 -3.19 -15.14
C ILE A 110 -12.82 -4.02 -15.71
N PHE A 111 -12.62 -3.96 -17.02
CA PHE A 111 -11.48 -4.61 -17.68
C PHE A 111 -10.14 -4.15 -17.09
N GLN A 112 -9.97 -2.83 -16.91
CA GLN A 112 -8.82 -2.23 -16.26
C GLN A 112 -8.63 -2.72 -14.82
N ALA A 113 -9.70 -2.86 -14.05
CA ALA A 113 -9.67 -3.36 -12.68
C ALA A 113 -9.18 -4.81 -12.62
N ILE A 114 -9.69 -5.67 -13.49
CA ILE A 114 -9.35 -7.10 -13.52
C ILE A 114 -7.91 -7.30 -13.98
N VAL A 115 -7.57 -6.79 -15.17
CA VAL A 115 -6.23 -6.98 -15.75
C VAL A 115 -5.17 -6.27 -14.93
N GLY A 116 -5.42 -5.02 -14.52
CA GLY A 116 -4.50 -4.26 -13.70
C GLY A 116 -4.34 -4.87 -12.30
N GLY A 117 -5.43 -5.37 -11.72
CA GLY A 117 -5.44 -6.10 -10.45
C GLY A 117 -4.54 -7.33 -10.53
N ILE A 118 -4.77 -8.22 -11.50
CA ILE A 118 -3.97 -9.44 -11.71
C ILE A 118 -2.49 -9.09 -11.94
N LEU A 119 -2.19 -8.13 -12.83
CA LEU A 119 -0.81 -7.71 -13.10
C LEU A 119 -0.12 -7.14 -11.87
N SER A 120 -0.83 -6.33 -11.07
CA SER A 120 -0.28 -5.80 -9.82
C SER A 120 -0.03 -6.90 -8.79
N GLY A 121 -0.97 -7.84 -8.60
CA GLY A 121 -0.78 -8.97 -7.68
C GLY A 121 0.43 -9.83 -8.08
N TYR A 122 0.48 -10.22 -9.36
CA TYR A 122 1.56 -11.01 -9.93
C TYR A 122 2.91 -10.30 -9.79
N GLY A 123 2.98 -9.03 -10.22
CA GLY A 123 4.21 -8.23 -10.13
C GLY A 123 4.68 -8.01 -8.68
N ALA A 124 3.75 -7.74 -7.75
CA ALA A 124 4.07 -7.53 -6.35
C ALA A 124 4.67 -8.77 -5.69
N ARG A 125 4.30 -9.97 -6.13
CA ARG A 125 4.88 -11.22 -5.62
C ARG A 125 6.16 -11.60 -6.34
N LEU A 126 6.31 -11.26 -7.62
CA LEU A 126 7.52 -11.52 -8.39
C LEU A 126 8.67 -10.65 -7.88
N ALA A 127 8.35 -9.43 -7.43
CA ALA A 127 9.28 -8.53 -6.78
C ALA A 127 9.34 -8.67 -5.24
N PHE A 128 8.67 -9.67 -4.66
CA PHE A 128 8.60 -9.91 -3.22
C PHE A 128 8.11 -8.73 -2.35
N GLY A 129 7.54 -7.68 -2.95
CA GLY A 129 6.99 -6.52 -2.27
C GLY A 129 6.12 -5.67 -3.18
N CYS A 130 5.25 -4.87 -2.56
CA CYS A 130 4.47 -3.83 -3.22
C CYS A 130 5.11 -2.45 -3.00
N ASN A 131 4.45 -1.38 -3.42
CA ASN A 131 4.93 -0.02 -3.16
C ASN A 131 5.00 0.32 -1.65
N LEU A 132 4.12 -0.20 -0.82
CA LEU A 132 4.21 0.01 0.62
C LEU A 132 5.47 -0.68 1.19
N ALA A 133 5.71 -1.94 0.81
CA ALA A 133 6.79 -2.76 1.34
C ALA A 133 8.16 -2.36 0.79
N ASN A 134 8.30 -2.19 -0.53
CA ASN A 134 9.60 -1.98 -1.17
C ASN A 134 9.90 -0.49 -1.37
N PHE A 135 8.93 0.32 -1.76
CA PHE A 135 9.16 1.75 -1.97
C PHE A 135 9.10 2.52 -0.64
N PHE A 136 7.95 2.54 0.03
CA PHE A 136 7.72 3.43 1.15
C PHE A 136 8.40 2.99 2.46
N THR A 137 8.31 1.72 2.81
CA THR A 137 8.92 1.18 4.04
C THR A 137 10.24 0.46 3.79
N GLY A 138 10.55 0.12 2.55
CA GLY A 138 11.78 -0.60 2.18
C GLY A 138 12.99 0.30 1.97
N LEU A 139 12.86 1.39 1.19
CA LEU A 139 13.95 2.34 0.93
C LEU A 139 14.61 2.89 2.22
N PRO A 140 13.85 3.18 3.30
CA PRO A 140 14.43 3.57 4.58
C PRO A 140 15.37 2.55 5.23
N TYR A 141 15.33 1.26 4.83
CA TYR A 141 16.06 0.17 5.50
C TYR A 141 17.26 -0.35 4.70
N PHE A 142 17.78 0.47 3.77
CA PHE A 142 19.12 0.33 3.19
C PHE A 142 19.35 -0.91 2.31
N SER A 143 18.31 -1.60 1.84
CA SER A 143 18.48 -2.73 0.92
C SER A 143 18.43 -2.29 -0.55
N LEU A 144 19.44 -2.64 -1.35
CA LEU A 144 19.57 -2.13 -2.72
C LEU A 144 18.44 -2.57 -3.66
N HIS A 145 17.84 -3.75 -3.42
CA HIS A 145 16.72 -4.25 -4.23
C HIS A 145 15.52 -3.28 -4.23
N THR A 146 15.36 -2.47 -3.18
CA THR A 146 14.26 -1.50 -3.05
C THR A 146 14.43 -0.32 -4.01
N TRP A 147 15.67 0.09 -4.29
CA TRP A 147 16.01 1.08 -5.30
C TRP A 147 15.78 0.52 -6.71
N LEU A 148 16.22 -0.70 -6.99
CA LEU A 148 15.91 -1.39 -8.24
C LEU A 148 14.40 -1.48 -8.47
N PHE A 149 13.66 -1.93 -7.46
CA PHE A 149 12.20 -1.98 -7.48
C PHE A 149 11.61 -0.60 -7.79
N THR A 150 12.09 0.45 -7.13
CA THR A 150 11.56 1.81 -7.32
C THR A 150 11.76 2.29 -8.75
N VAL A 151 12.95 2.10 -9.34
CA VAL A 151 13.24 2.51 -10.72
C VAL A 151 12.28 1.81 -11.69
N PHE A 152 12.20 0.48 -11.64
CA PHE A 152 11.37 -0.29 -12.57
C PHE A 152 9.86 -0.08 -12.33
N MET A 153 9.44 0.10 -11.07
CA MET A 153 8.06 0.49 -10.75
C MET A 153 7.71 1.84 -11.37
N VAL A 154 8.60 2.84 -11.27
CA VAL A 154 8.37 4.17 -11.86
C VAL A 154 8.29 4.10 -13.38
N LEU A 155 9.13 3.28 -14.04
CA LEU A 155 9.05 3.03 -15.47
C LEU A 155 7.72 2.37 -15.87
N GLY A 156 7.27 1.38 -15.09
CA GLY A 156 5.96 0.73 -15.27
C GLY A 156 4.79 1.73 -15.11
N ILE A 157 4.86 2.59 -14.11
CA ILE A 157 3.86 3.66 -13.89
C ILE A 157 3.85 4.64 -15.07
N TYR A 158 5.02 5.05 -15.55
CA TYR A 158 5.14 5.98 -16.69
C TYR A 158 4.51 5.41 -17.95
N LEU A 159 4.80 4.14 -18.27
CA LEU A 159 4.17 3.46 -19.40
C LEU A 159 2.67 3.27 -19.19
N GLY A 160 2.25 2.86 -18.00
CA GLY A 160 0.84 2.70 -17.63
C GLY A 160 0.07 4.01 -17.82
N VAL A 161 0.64 5.15 -17.43
CA VAL A 161 0.06 6.48 -17.64
C VAL A 161 -0.13 6.78 -19.12
N LYS A 162 0.90 6.53 -19.95
CA LYS A 162 0.81 6.74 -21.40
C LYS A 162 -0.28 5.89 -22.04
N ILE A 163 -0.31 4.59 -21.72
CA ILE A 163 -1.29 3.66 -22.30
C ILE A 163 -2.71 4.00 -21.85
N CYS A 164 -2.93 4.24 -20.54
CA CYS A 164 -4.25 4.60 -20.02
C CYS A 164 -4.79 5.93 -20.56
N ASN A 165 -3.93 6.82 -21.04
CA ASN A 165 -4.33 8.11 -21.61
C ASN A 165 -4.63 8.03 -23.12
N THR A 166 -4.48 6.87 -23.76
CA THR A 166 -4.90 6.67 -25.15
C THR A 166 -6.43 6.69 -25.28
N SER A 167 -6.93 7.01 -26.48
CA SER A 167 -8.37 7.12 -26.77
C SER A 167 -9.16 5.85 -26.47
N PHE A 168 -8.52 4.68 -26.57
CA PHE A 168 -9.13 3.38 -26.31
C PHE A 168 -9.45 3.16 -24.83
N PHE A 169 -8.53 3.53 -23.94
CA PHE A 169 -8.65 3.25 -22.50
C PHE A 169 -9.28 4.37 -21.68
N LYS A 170 -9.49 5.55 -22.29
CA LYS A 170 -10.12 6.69 -21.64
C LYS A 170 -11.64 6.48 -21.55
N PRO A 171 -12.23 6.44 -20.35
CA PRO A 171 -13.68 6.34 -20.22
C PRO A 171 -14.34 7.55 -20.87
N LYS A 172 -15.34 7.30 -21.73
CA LYS A 172 -16.18 8.35 -22.32
C LYS A 172 -17.20 8.81 -21.29
N ALA A 173 -16.76 9.59 -20.31
CA ALA A 173 -17.67 10.20 -19.35
C ALA A 173 -18.48 11.31 -20.03
N LYS A 174 -19.82 11.19 -20.03
CA LYS A 174 -20.69 12.31 -20.39
C LYS A 174 -20.73 13.26 -19.21
N LEU A 175 -20.21 14.47 -19.38
CA LEU A 175 -20.33 15.52 -18.37
C LEU A 175 -21.77 16.05 -18.42
N GLU A 176 -22.49 15.90 -17.31
CA GLU A 176 -23.82 16.47 -17.15
C GLU A 176 -23.70 17.78 -16.36
N ARG A 177 -24.35 18.84 -16.85
CA ARG A 177 -24.42 20.11 -16.14
C ARG A 177 -25.41 19.96 -14.98
N VAL A 178 -24.91 19.99 -13.77
CA VAL A 178 -25.72 19.86 -12.56
C VAL A 178 -25.96 21.25 -11.96
N ASN A 179 -27.23 21.65 -11.85
CA ASN A 179 -27.67 22.84 -11.12
C ASN A 179 -28.47 22.42 -9.88
N LYS A 180 -28.66 23.36 -8.94
CA LYS A 180 -29.37 23.14 -7.67
C LYS A 180 -30.80 22.60 -7.86
N GLU A 181 -31.43 22.92 -8.98
CA GLU A 181 -32.77 22.46 -9.40
C GLU A 181 -32.76 21.00 -9.88
N ASN A 182 -31.74 20.59 -10.65
CA ASN A 182 -31.66 19.24 -11.23
C ASN A 182 -31.15 18.17 -10.25
N LEU A 183 -30.48 18.57 -9.16
CA LEU A 183 -29.96 17.64 -8.16
C LEU A 183 -29.93 18.29 -6.76
N PRO A 184 -31.08 18.35 -6.06
CA PRO A 184 -31.15 18.98 -4.75
C PRO A 184 -30.27 18.25 -3.72
N LEU A 185 -29.61 19.02 -2.85
CA LEU A 185 -28.84 18.48 -1.73
C LEU A 185 -29.79 17.86 -0.69
N ASN A 186 -30.13 16.58 -0.87
CA ASN A 186 -30.98 15.87 0.07
C ASN A 186 -30.19 15.55 1.35
N LYS A 187 -30.43 16.32 2.42
CA LYS A 187 -29.83 16.09 3.73
C LYS A 187 -30.50 14.88 4.39
N GLN A 188 -30.03 13.68 4.09
CA GLN A 188 -30.44 12.46 4.77
C GLN A 188 -29.82 12.39 6.19
N SER A 189 -30.46 13.07 7.15
CA SER A 189 -30.01 13.15 8.54
C SER A 189 -30.00 11.78 9.24
N LEU A 190 -30.98 10.92 8.96
CA LEU A 190 -31.10 9.58 9.53
C LEU A 190 -29.94 8.67 9.13
N ARG A 191 -29.60 8.61 7.83
CA ARG A 191 -28.45 7.86 7.32
C ARG A 191 -27.13 8.35 7.93
N THR A 192 -26.97 9.66 8.05
CA THR A 192 -25.77 10.27 8.63
C THR A 192 -25.59 9.88 10.10
N LYS A 193 -26.67 9.87 10.88
CA LYS A 193 -26.67 9.39 12.28
C LYS A 193 -26.37 7.90 12.35
N LEU A 194 -27.01 7.08 11.52
CA LEU A 194 -26.82 5.63 11.49
C LEU A 194 -25.37 5.24 11.19
N TYR A 195 -24.77 5.81 10.14
CA TYR A 195 -23.37 5.51 9.80
C TYR A 195 -22.39 6.00 10.87
N PHE A 196 -22.65 7.16 11.48
CA PHE A 196 -21.83 7.64 12.58
C PHE A 196 -21.90 6.70 13.79
N ASN A 197 -23.10 6.26 14.17
CA ASN A 197 -23.30 5.31 15.27
C ASN A 197 -22.67 3.95 14.96
N LEU A 198 -22.81 3.45 13.72
CA LEU A 198 -22.17 2.21 13.29
C LEU A 198 -20.63 2.32 13.35
N GLY A 199 -20.08 3.47 12.94
CA GLY A 199 -18.65 3.75 13.07
C GLY A 199 -18.16 3.74 14.51
N ILE A 200 -18.93 4.31 15.44
CA ILE A 200 -18.64 4.25 16.88
C ILE A 200 -18.74 2.81 17.41
N LEU A 201 -19.79 2.08 17.05
CA LEU A 201 -19.99 0.70 17.48
C LEU A 201 -18.81 -0.20 17.05
N LEU A 202 -18.39 -0.08 15.79
CA LEU A 202 -17.23 -0.81 15.27
C LEU A 202 -15.93 -0.40 15.96
N PHE A 203 -15.75 0.88 16.29
CA PHE A 203 -14.60 1.34 17.06
C PHE A 203 -14.60 0.78 18.48
N MET A 204 -15.76 0.71 19.14
CA MET A 204 -15.88 0.08 20.46
C MET A 204 -15.59 -1.42 20.40
N ALA A 205 -16.12 -2.13 19.40
CA ALA A 205 -15.82 -3.55 19.19
C ALA A 205 -14.32 -3.78 18.94
N PHE A 206 -13.68 -2.91 18.17
CA PHE A 206 -12.23 -2.91 17.99
C PHE A 206 -11.48 -2.74 19.32
N LEU A 207 -11.88 -1.78 20.18
CA LEU A 207 -11.25 -1.60 21.49
C LEU A 207 -11.41 -2.84 22.37
N VAL A 208 -12.60 -3.43 22.41
CA VAL A 208 -12.85 -4.68 23.15
C VAL A 208 -11.93 -5.79 22.64
N TRP A 209 -11.73 -5.91 21.32
CA TRP A 209 -10.82 -6.91 20.77
C TRP A 209 -9.35 -6.64 21.12
N VAL A 210 -8.92 -5.38 21.11
CA VAL A 210 -7.59 -4.99 21.59
C VAL A 210 -7.41 -5.40 23.05
N PHE A 211 -8.35 -5.08 23.93
CA PHE A 211 -8.29 -5.47 25.34
C PHE A 211 -8.24 -6.99 25.49
N TYR A 212 -9.10 -7.72 24.78
CA TYR A 212 -9.09 -9.18 24.77
C TYR A 212 -7.69 -9.73 24.41
N LEU A 213 -7.07 -9.25 23.33
CA LEU A 213 -5.74 -9.70 22.92
C LEU A 213 -4.64 -9.36 23.94
N VAL A 214 -4.75 -8.23 24.65
CA VAL A 214 -3.82 -7.88 25.74
C VAL A 214 -3.99 -8.83 26.92
N PHE A 215 -5.23 -9.11 27.33
CA PHE A 215 -5.51 -10.02 28.45
C PHE A 215 -5.12 -11.47 28.15
N THR A 216 -5.32 -11.96 26.92
CA THR A 216 -5.01 -13.35 26.56
C THR A 216 -3.54 -13.62 26.29
N ASN A 217 -2.80 -12.65 25.77
CA ASN A 217 -1.40 -12.86 25.33
C ASN A 217 -0.35 -12.36 26.33
N GLY A 218 -0.77 -11.90 27.52
CA GLY A 218 0.12 -11.53 28.62
C GLY A 218 1.01 -10.31 28.33
N ASN A 219 2.20 -10.27 28.93
CA ASN A 219 3.13 -9.14 28.83
C ASN A 219 3.71 -9.00 27.42
N ILE A 220 3.71 -7.76 26.90
CA ILE A 220 4.27 -7.41 25.59
C ILE A 220 5.78 -7.64 25.62
N SER A 221 6.26 -8.58 24.80
CA SER A 221 7.68 -8.88 24.62
C SER A 221 8.03 -8.92 23.13
N THR A 222 9.06 -8.18 22.74
CA THR A 222 9.55 -8.13 21.36
C THR A 222 10.10 -9.48 20.87
N GLN A 223 10.38 -10.42 21.77
CA GLN A 223 10.84 -11.77 21.42
C GLN A 223 9.69 -12.73 21.08
N ASN A 224 8.48 -12.49 21.60
CA ASN A 224 7.32 -13.33 21.32
C ASN A 224 6.32 -12.61 20.40
N LYS A 225 6.29 -13.01 19.12
CA LYS A 225 5.39 -12.43 18.10
C LYS A 225 3.90 -12.53 18.47
N GLN A 226 3.49 -13.54 19.25
CA GLN A 226 2.11 -13.68 19.70
C GLN A 226 1.72 -12.59 20.71
N SER A 227 2.65 -12.13 21.54
CA SER A 227 2.40 -11.03 22.48
C SER A 227 2.20 -9.68 21.77
N LEU A 228 2.60 -9.58 20.50
CA LEU A 228 2.50 -8.35 19.70
C LEU A 228 1.18 -8.24 18.90
N LEU A 229 0.27 -9.21 19.01
CA LEU A 229 -0.98 -9.21 18.21
C LEU A 229 -1.87 -8.00 18.51
N ALA A 230 -2.04 -7.62 19.78
CA ALA A 230 -2.81 -6.44 20.15
C ALA A 230 -2.20 -5.16 19.55
N LEU A 231 -0.88 -5.07 19.55
CA LEU A 231 -0.17 -3.93 18.99
C LEU A 231 -0.29 -3.90 17.46
N ALA A 232 -0.17 -5.05 16.80
CA ALA A 232 -0.36 -5.18 15.36
C ALA A 232 -1.78 -4.72 14.94
N LEU A 233 -2.80 -5.06 15.73
CA LEU A 233 -4.18 -4.63 15.52
C LEU A 233 -4.31 -3.10 15.62
N ILE A 234 -3.69 -2.49 16.63
CA ILE A 234 -3.67 -1.03 16.82
C ILE A 234 -2.95 -0.33 15.66
N PHE A 235 -1.75 -0.81 15.30
CA PHE A 235 -0.97 -0.24 14.19
C PHE A 235 -1.74 -0.32 12.88
N GLY A 236 -2.34 -1.47 12.59
CA GLY A 236 -3.23 -1.67 11.45
C GLY A 236 -4.35 -0.64 11.45
N PHE A 237 -5.08 -0.51 12.56
CA PHE A 237 -6.19 0.44 12.67
C PHE A 237 -5.76 1.90 12.42
N VAL A 238 -4.71 2.36 13.09
CA VAL A 238 -4.19 3.73 12.95
C VAL A 238 -3.81 4.00 11.50
N PHE A 239 -3.14 3.06 10.85
CA PHE A 239 -2.78 3.20 9.45
C PHE A 239 -3.97 3.19 8.52
N GLY A 240 -4.90 2.24 8.68
CA GLY A 240 -6.15 2.18 7.93
C GLY A 240 -6.92 3.50 8.02
N PHE A 241 -6.96 4.07 9.22
CA PHE A 241 -7.56 5.37 9.46
C PHE A 241 -6.83 6.49 8.70
N ILE A 242 -5.50 6.58 8.82
CA ILE A 242 -4.68 7.59 8.13
C ILE A 242 -4.82 7.46 6.60
N ILE A 243 -4.73 6.26 6.03
CA ILE A 243 -4.81 6.09 4.56
C ILE A 243 -6.19 6.48 4.03
N SER A 244 -7.27 6.20 4.76
CA SER A 244 -8.62 6.63 4.41
C SER A 244 -8.77 8.15 4.51
N ARG A 245 -8.31 8.78 5.59
CA ARG A 245 -8.44 10.23 5.79
C ARG A 245 -7.52 11.08 4.89
N GLY A 246 -6.29 10.62 4.71
CA GLY A 246 -5.29 11.24 3.83
C GLY A 246 -5.44 10.90 2.36
N GLN A 247 -6.36 9.97 2.02
CA GLN A 247 -6.58 9.48 0.65
C GLN A 247 -5.27 8.96 0.02
N ILE A 248 -4.52 8.20 0.82
CA ILE A 248 -3.17 7.78 0.51
C ILE A 248 -3.20 6.65 -0.52
N CYS A 249 -2.53 6.90 -1.65
CA CYS A 249 -2.31 5.92 -2.69
C CYS A 249 -0.89 6.16 -3.22
N PHE A 250 0.06 5.27 -2.95
CA PHE A 250 1.45 5.47 -3.38
C PHE A 250 1.59 5.54 -4.90
N THR A 251 0.66 4.94 -5.66
CA THR A 251 0.56 5.13 -7.12
C THR A 251 0.44 6.61 -7.51
N SER A 252 -0.29 7.42 -6.73
CA SER A 252 -0.52 8.83 -7.06
C SER A 252 0.75 9.67 -6.93
N CYS A 253 1.77 9.21 -6.20
CA CYS A 253 3.05 9.91 -6.07
C CYS A 253 3.70 10.15 -7.45
N PHE A 254 3.72 9.11 -8.28
CA PHE A 254 4.33 9.18 -9.61
C PHE A 254 3.29 9.40 -10.72
N ARG A 255 2.11 8.77 -10.62
CA ARG A 255 1.06 8.91 -11.64
C ARG A 255 0.59 10.35 -11.77
N ASP A 256 0.32 11.05 -10.66
CA ASP A 256 -0.19 12.42 -10.71
C ASP A 256 0.91 13.43 -11.07
N LEU A 257 2.17 13.10 -10.76
CA LEU A 257 3.34 13.84 -11.24
C LEU A 257 3.43 13.75 -12.78
N PHE A 258 3.28 12.56 -13.35
CA PHE A 258 3.37 12.35 -14.80
C PHE A 258 2.17 12.89 -15.57
N LEU A 259 0.95 12.80 -15.01
CA LEU A 259 -0.27 13.31 -15.64
C LEU A 259 -0.46 14.82 -15.50
N PHE A 260 -0.12 15.39 -14.34
CA PHE A 260 -0.54 16.75 -13.98
C PHE A 260 0.60 17.63 -13.44
N GLY A 261 1.82 17.12 -13.33
CA GLY A 261 2.93 17.85 -12.69
C GLY A 261 2.74 18.07 -11.18
N ARG A 262 1.82 17.35 -10.53
CA ARG A 262 1.54 17.48 -9.09
C ARG A 262 2.53 16.67 -8.27
N ASP A 263 3.26 17.33 -7.38
CA ASP A 263 4.36 16.76 -6.60
C ASP A 263 4.09 16.66 -5.09
N ASN A 264 2.91 17.06 -4.60
CA ASN A 264 2.61 17.11 -3.17
C ASN A 264 2.74 15.73 -2.48
N ALA A 265 2.17 14.68 -3.08
CA ALA A 265 2.19 13.33 -2.50
C ALA A 265 3.60 12.75 -2.45
N ILE A 266 4.37 12.89 -3.55
CA ILE A 266 5.74 12.36 -3.62
C ILE A 266 6.70 13.12 -2.70
N LYS A 267 6.53 14.44 -2.54
CA LYS A 267 7.30 15.23 -1.56
C LYS A 267 7.04 14.78 -0.13
N GLY A 268 5.77 14.59 0.23
CA GLY A 268 5.42 14.05 1.54
C GLY A 268 5.99 12.66 1.78
N ALA A 269 5.90 11.78 0.77
CA ALA A 269 6.48 10.45 0.84
C ALA A 269 8.01 10.50 1.00
N LEU A 270 8.71 11.33 0.23
CA LEU A 270 10.16 11.53 0.32
C LEU A 270 10.58 12.00 1.72
N ILE A 271 9.94 13.04 2.25
CA ILE A 271 10.25 13.55 3.59
C ILE A 271 9.97 12.46 4.65
N GLY A 272 8.84 11.77 4.54
CA GLY A 272 8.50 10.66 5.43
C GLY A 272 9.53 9.53 5.39
N MET A 273 10.01 9.14 4.20
CA MET A 273 11.03 8.11 4.02
C MET A 273 12.40 8.54 4.54
N ILE A 274 12.79 9.81 4.37
CA ILE A 274 14.04 10.34 4.92
C ILE A 274 14.00 10.30 6.45
N ILE A 275 12.92 10.77 7.07
CA ILE A 275 12.73 10.68 8.53
C ILE A 275 12.73 9.21 8.98
N ALA A 276 12.02 8.34 8.26
CA ALA A 276 12.00 6.91 8.56
C ALA A 276 13.41 6.30 8.48
N SER A 277 14.23 6.73 7.52
CA SER A 277 15.59 6.21 7.33
C SER A 277 16.52 6.60 8.48
N LEU A 278 16.37 7.82 9.02
CA LEU A 278 17.08 8.28 10.22
C LEU A 278 16.72 7.44 11.46
N ILE A 279 15.42 7.22 11.68
CA ILE A 279 14.92 6.42 12.81
C ILE A 279 15.36 4.95 12.66
N ALA A 280 15.24 4.38 11.46
CA ALA A 280 15.63 3.01 11.19
C ALA A 280 17.14 2.80 11.34
N PHE A 281 17.96 3.76 10.92
CA PHE A 281 19.41 3.73 11.14
C PHE A 281 19.75 3.63 12.62
N ALA A 282 19.07 4.39 13.49
CA ALA A 282 19.26 4.32 14.93
C ALA A 282 18.92 2.92 15.49
N PHE A 283 17.82 2.30 15.04
CA PHE A 283 17.47 0.93 15.44
C PHE A 283 18.48 -0.11 14.94
N ILE A 284 18.98 0.03 13.71
CA ILE A 284 19.97 -0.87 13.14
C ILE A 284 21.30 -0.80 13.92
N LEU A 285 21.72 0.40 14.33
CA LEU A 285 22.90 0.57 15.20
C LEU A 285 22.72 -0.12 16.57
N GLN A 286 21.48 -0.31 17.03
CA GLN A 286 21.15 -1.06 18.25
C GLN A 286 21.05 -2.59 18.02
N GLY A 287 21.41 -3.09 16.83
CA GLY A 287 21.43 -4.51 16.52
C GLY A 287 20.16 -5.04 15.83
N HIS A 288 19.23 -4.19 15.43
CA HIS A 288 18.08 -4.63 14.62
C HIS A 288 18.53 -4.98 13.21
N THR A 289 18.04 -6.10 12.67
CA THR A 289 18.35 -6.52 11.30
C THR A 289 17.22 -6.13 10.35
N SER A 290 17.58 -5.69 9.15
CA SER A 290 16.62 -5.38 8.09
C SER A 290 16.37 -6.59 7.22
N LYS A 291 15.12 -6.76 6.75
CA LYS A 291 14.78 -7.84 5.83
C LYS A 291 15.41 -7.58 4.46
N LEU A 292 16.28 -8.49 4.04
CA LEU A 292 16.98 -8.46 2.75
C LEU A 292 16.31 -9.39 1.73
N ILE A 293 15.97 -8.82 0.58
CA ILE A 293 15.52 -9.56 -0.61
C ILE A 293 16.65 -9.52 -1.64
N GLU A 294 16.74 -10.58 -2.43
CA GLU A 294 17.73 -10.70 -3.51
C GLU A 294 17.48 -9.66 -4.60
N LEU A 295 18.55 -8.99 -5.01
CA LEU A 295 18.60 -8.17 -6.20
C LEU A 295 18.63 -9.10 -7.42
N SER A 296 17.46 -9.35 -8.03
CA SER A 296 17.33 -10.26 -9.17
C SER A 296 16.55 -9.64 -10.34
N PRO A 297 16.67 -10.19 -11.56
CA PRO A 297 15.86 -9.77 -12.70
C PRO A 297 14.34 -9.91 -12.45
N ALA A 298 13.92 -10.90 -11.64
CA ALA A 298 12.54 -11.03 -11.20
C ALA A 298 12.06 -9.78 -10.45
N VAL A 299 12.89 -9.16 -9.61
CA VAL A 299 12.52 -7.90 -8.94
C VAL A 299 12.29 -6.78 -9.95
N ALA A 300 13.14 -6.64 -10.96
CA ALA A 300 12.97 -5.63 -12.00
C ALA A 300 11.68 -5.85 -12.83
N VAL A 301 11.47 -7.07 -13.34
CA VAL A 301 10.28 -7.43 -14.13
C VAL A 301 9.01 -7.30 -13.28
N GLY A 302 9.04 -7.82 -12.06
CA GLY A 302 7.93 -7.75 -11.12
C GLY A 302 7.57 -6.32 -10.75
N ALA A 303 8.56 -5.48 -10.48
CA ALA A 303 8.36 -4.07 -10.18
C ALA A 303 7.74 -3.31 -11.36
N PHE A 304 8.20 -3.59 -12.59
CA PHE A 304 7.64 -2.99 -13.80
C PHE A 304 6.17 -3.40 -14.02
N LEU A 305 5.88 -4.70 -13.96
CA LEU A 305 4.51 -5.23 -14.07
C LEU A 305 3.59 -4.68 -12.98
N PHE A 306 4.12 -4.60 -11.76
CA PHE A 306 3.44 -4.01 -10.62
C PHE A 306 3.10 -2.53 -10.87
N GLY A 307 4.10 -1.73 -11.25
CA GLY A 307 3.96 -0.31 -11.54
C GLY A 307 2.96 -0.01 -12.65
N PHE A 308 2.99 -0.82 -13.71
CA PHE A 308 2.00 -0.76 -14.79
C PHE A 308 0.59 -1.12 -14.27
N GLY A 309 0.48 -2.26 -13.58
CA GLY A 309 -0.77 -2.79 -13.07
C GLY A 309 -1.51 -1.84 -12.13
N ILE A 310 -0.82 -1.17 -11.21
CA ILE A 310 -1.45 -0.23 -10.26
C ILE A 310 -1.99 1.04 -10.96
N VAL A 311 -1.39 1.46 -12.07
CA VAL A 311 -1.94 2.57 -12.88
C VAL A 311 -3.15 2.09 -13.68
N PHE A 312 -3.03 0.92 -14.30
CA PHE A 312 -4.11 0.33 -15.09
C PHE A 312 -5.34 0.05 -14.23
N ALA A 313 -5.16 -0.53 -13.04
CA ALA A 313 -6.22 -0.75 -12.04
C ALA A 313 -6.76 0.54 -11.41
N GLY A 314 -6.00 1.64 -11.45
CA GLY A 314 -6.39 2.92 -10.86
C GLY A 314 -6.13 3.06 -9.36
N GLY A 315 -5.45 2.10 -8.73
CA GLY A 315 -5.04 2.14 -7.32
C GLY A 315 -4.07 1.02 -6.95
N CYS A 316 -3.20 1.29 -5.97
CA CYS A 316 -2.38 0.26 -5.30
C CYS A 316 -3.14 -0.42 -4.16
N GLU A 317 -2.47 -1.30 -3.42
CA GLU A 317 -3.03 -2.10 -2.33
C GLU A 317 -3.74 -1.28 -1.27
N CYS A 318 -3.05 -0.27 -0.72
CA CYS A 318 -3.66 0.67 0.21
C CYS A 318 -4.81 1.44 -0.45
N GLY A 319 -4.62 1.84 -1.72
CA GLY A 319 -5.54 2.68 -2.46
C GLY A 319 -6.86 1.99 -2.82
N TRP A 320 -6.83 0.72 -3.21
CA TRP A 320 -8.05 -0.03 -3.47
C TRP A 320 -8.73 -0.45 -2.16
N ALA A 321 -7.97 -0.79 -1.12
CA ALA A 321 -8.54 -1.21 0.16
C ALA A 321 -9.44 -0.12 0.76
N TYR A 322 -8.94 1.09 0.98
CA TYR A 322 -9.76 2.14 1.62
C TYR A 322 -10.94 2.56 0.73
N ARG A 323 -10.78 2.59 -0.61
CA ARG A 323 -11.85 2.96 -1.54
C ARG A 323 -12.94 1.90 -1.67
N ALA A 324 -12.56 0.63 -1.51
CA ALA A 324 -13.52 -0.47 -1.42
C ALA A 324 -14.41 -0.27 -0.18
N PHE A 325 -13.84 0.07 0.98
CA PHE A 325 -14.62 0.38 2.20
C PHE A 325 -15.44 1.67 2.10
N GLU A 326 -15.08 2.62 1.24
CA GLU A 326 -15.95 3.76 0.89
C GLU A 326 -17.14 3.37 -0.01
N GLY A 327 -17.22 2.12 -0.47
CA GLY A 327 -18.31 1.59 -1.30
C GLY A 327 -18.05 1.62 -2.81
N GLN A 328 -16.81 1.83 -3.24
CA GLN A 328 -16.48 1.86 -4.68
C GLN A 328 -16.22 0.43 -5.19
N SER A 329 -17.21 -0.15 -5.88
CA SER A 329 -17.16 -1.55 -6.37
C SER A 329 -15.99 -1.84 -7.31
N HIS A 330 -15.56 -0.86 -8.12
CA HIS A 330 -14.35 -0.95 -8.94
C HIS A 330 -13.14 -1.44 -8.14
N PHE A 331 -12.93 -0.89 -6.94
CA PHE A 331 -11.78 -1.23 -6.11
C PHE A 331 -11.94 -2.55 -5.36
N MET A 332 -13.18 -3.05 -5.19
CA MET A 332 -13.42 -4.42 -4.73
C MET A 332 -12.98 -5.43 -5.79
N ILE A 333 -13.29 -5.16 -7.06
CA ILE A 333 -12.84 -5.97 -8.20
C ILE A 333 -11.31 -5.97 -8.29
N VAL A 334 -10.67 -4.80 -8.14
CA VAL A 334 -9.20 -4.70 -8.10
C VAL A 334 -8.62 -5.57 -6.99
N GLY A 335 -9.20 -5.55 -5.78
CA GLY A 335 -8.72 -6.35 -4.66
C GLY A 335 -8.78 -7.86 -4.92
N ILE A 336 -9.92 -8.35 -5.42
CA ILE A 336 -10.09 -9.77 -5.78
C ILE A 336 -9.10 -10.16 -6.89
N ALA A 337 -9.03 -9.35 -7.95
CA ALA A 337 -8.11 -9.58 -9.06
C ALA A 337 -6.64 -9.56 -8.62
N ASN A 338 -6.28 -8.72 -7.64
CA ASN A 338 -4.93 -8.67 -7.07
C ASN A 338 -4.60 -9.98 -6.32
N ILE A 339 -5.51 -10.50 -5.49
CA ILE A 339 -5.32 -11.80 -4.82
C ILE A 339 -5.22 -12.93 -5.85
N ILE A 340 -6.02 -12.90 -6.93
CA ILE A 340 -5.88 -13.86 -8.03
C ILE A 340 -4.49 -13.76 -8.67
N GLY A 341 -3.99 -12.55 -8.92
CA GLY A 341 -2.64 -12.34 -9.43
C GLY A 341 -1.54 -12.89 -8.53
N THR A 342 -1.70 -12.77 -7.19
CA THR A 342 -0.72 -13.34 -6.25
C THR A 342 -0.75 -14.86 -6.26
N MET A 343 -1.93 -15.48 -6.32
CA MET A 343 -2.10 -16.94 -6.46
C MET A 343 -1.47 -17.46 -7.75
N ILE A 344 -1.75 -16.80 -8.89
CA ILE A 344 -1.19 -17.17 -10.19
C ILE A 344 0.34 -17.22 -10.11
N LEU A 345 0.98 -16.18 -9.55
CA LEU A 345 2.43 -16.23 -9.41
C LEU A 345 2.88 -17.33 -8.46
N ALA A 346 2.27 -17.44 -7.28
CA ALA A 346 2.70 -18.42 -6.29
C ALA A 346 2.69 -19.86 -6.86
N LEU A 347 1.67 -20.17 -7.67
CA LEU A 347 1.56 -21.44 -8.39
C LEU A 347 2.52 -21.54 -9.59
N SER A 348 2.80 -20.42 -10.28
CA SER A 348 3.65 -20.42 -11.47
C SER A 348 5.15 -20.24 -11.17
N TYR A 349 5.53 -19.94 -9.93
CA TYR A 349 6.88 -19.51 -9.56
C TYR A 349 7.97 -20.56 -9.85
N ASP A 350 7.62 -21.83 -9.71
CA ASP A 350 8.56 -22.93 -9.92
C ASP A 350 8.93 -23.11 -11.40
N PHE A 351 8.02 -22.76 -12.31
CA PHE A 351 8.28 -22.77 -13.76
C PHE A 351 9.16 -21.62 -14.23
N LEU A 352 9.38 -20.60 -13.41
CA LEU A 352 10.25 -19.48 -13.79
C LEU A 352 11.73 -19.94 -13.85
N PRO A 353 12.49 -19.51 -14.88
CA PRO A 353 13.93 -19.76 -14.99
C PRO A 353 14.70 -19.34 -13.74
N LYS A 354 15.68 -20.15 -13.32
CA LYS A 354 16.57 -19.83 -12.18
C LYS A 354 17.27 -18.48 -12.36
N ALA A 355 17.71 -18.17 -13.58
CA ALA A 355 18.34 -16.90 -13.93
C ALA A 355 17.47 -15.66 -13.64
N LEU A 356 16.13 -15.78 -13.60
CA LEU A 356 15.26 -14.69 -13.18
C LEU A 356 15.17 -14.58 -11.64
N LYS A 357 15.20 -15.72 -10.95
CA LYS A 357 14.93 -15.81 -9.50
C LYS A 357 16.15 -15.48 -8.66
N GLU A 358 17.32 -15.95 -9.09
CA GLU A 358 18.57 -15.83 -8.36
C GLU A 358 19.13 -14.40 -8.43
N GLY A 359 19.72 -13.96 -7.33
CA GLY A 359 20.30 -12.63 -7.21
C GLY A 359 21.19 -12.49 -5.99
N VAL A 360 21.67 -11.28 -5.75
CA VAL A 360 22.58 -10.99 -4.63
C VAL A 360 21.85 -10.16 -3.58
N LYS A 361 22.01 -10.50 -2.29
CA LYS A 361 21.47 -9.70 -1.19
C LYS A 361 22.46 -8.61 -0.85
N ILE A 362 22.14 -7.37 -1.21
CA ILE A 362 23.02 -6.21 -0.99
C ILE A 362 22.36 -5.27 0.02
N ASN A 363 23.03 -5.08 1.17
CA ASN A 363 22.67 -4.05 2.15
C ASN A 363 23.72 -2.94 2.13
N LEU A 364 23.30 -1.69 1.95
CA LEU A 364 24.23 -0.56 1.85
C LEU A 364 25.07 -0.37 3.12
N LEU A 365 24.52 -0.70 4.30
CA LEU A 365 25.23 -0.54 5.57
C LEU A 365 26.31 -1.60 5.77
N THR A 366 26.07 -2.84 5.33
CA THR A 366 27.04 -3.94 5.48
C THR A 366 28.16 -3.84 4.45
N GLU A 367 27.84 -3.46 3.21
CA GLU A 367 28.80 -3.42 2.11
C GLU A 367 29.71 -2.20 2.14
N PHE A 368 29.18 -1.03 2.51
CA PHE A 368 29.94 0.24 2.47
C PHE A 368 30.33 0.74 3.87
N GLY A 369 29.88 0.07 4.92
CA GLY A 369 29.96 0.52 6.31
C GLY A 369 28.78 1.42 6.70
N ASN A 370 28.45 1.44 7.99
CA ASN A 370 27.22 2.05 8.51
C ASN A 370 27.03 3.51 8.07
N LEU A 371 28.03 4.38 8.28
CA LEU A 371 27.91 5.80 7.92
C LEU A 371 27.88 6.02 6.41
N ASN A 372 28.76 5.37 5.66
CA ASN A 372 28.82 5.53 4.20
C ASN A 372 27.56 4.99 3.53
N GLY A 373 27.08 3.82 3.93
CA GLY A 373 25.83 3.23 3.44
C GLY A 373 24.63 4.11 3.73
N PHE A 374 24.59 4.75 4.91
CA PHE A 374 23.58 5.74 5.27
C PHE A 374 23.64 6.97 4.34
N PHE A 375 24.84 7.55 4.13
CA PHE A 375 25.00 8.70 3.22
C PHE A 375 24.68 8.36 1.77
N ILE A 376 25.05 7.18 1.28
CA ILE A 376 24.67 6.71 -0.06
C ILE A 376 23.14 6.69 -0.19
N ASN A 377 22.43 6.17 0.82
CA ASN A 377 20.96 6.14 0.79
C ASN A 377 20.35 7.56 0.77
N LEU A 378 20.92 8.50 1.55
CA LEU A 378 20.51 9.90 1.52
C LEU A 378 20.76 10.56 0.16
N ILE A 379 21.90 10.30 -0.48
CA ILE A 379 22.21 10.78 -1.83
C ILE A 379 21.17 10.27 -2.82
N LEU A 380 20.79 8.98 -2.75
CA LEU A 380 19.76 8.41 -3.61
C LEU A 380 18.39 9.09 -3.40
N PHE A 381 18.02 9.44 -2.16
CA PHE A 381 16.81 10.26 -1.91
C PHE A 381 16.92 11.66 -2.49
N ILE A 382 18.08 12.31 -2.40
CA ILE A 382 18.32 13.64 -3.00
C ILE A 382 18.22 13.56 -4.53
N LEU A 383 18.77 12.52 -5.15
CA LEU A 383 18.65 12.29 -6.59
C LEU A 383 17.19 12.07 -7.00
N MET A 384 16.42 11.30 -6.22
CA MET A 384 14.98 11.13 -6.46
C MET A 384 14.22 12.46 -6.33
N PHE A 385 14.54 13.28 -5.33
CA PHE A 385 13.94 14.61 -5.17
C PHE A 385 14.30 15.54 -6.33
N ALA A 386 15.56 15.56 -6.76
CA ALA A 386 16.03 16.33 -7.91
C ALA A 386 15.31 15.91 -9.19
N PHE A 387 15.12 14.60 -9.41
CA PHE A 387 14.33 14.06 -10.51
C PHE A 387 12.89 14.60 -10.50
N VAL A 388 12.22 14.58 -9.34
CA VAL A 388 10.84 15.10 -9.21
C VAL A 388 10.76 16.58 -9.55
N VAL A 389 11.67 17.39 -9.04
CA VAL A 389 11.71 18.84 -9.30
C VAL A 389 12.01 19.12 -10.77
N PHE A 390 12.99 18.43 -11.34
CA PHE A 390 13.35 18.56 -12.75
C PHE A 390 12.20 18.18 -13.67
N TYR A 391 11.58 17.01 -13.43
CA TYR A 391 10.44 16.54 -14.21
C TYR A 391 9.27 17.53 -14.14
N LYS A 392 8.94 18.04 -12.95
CA LYS A 392 7.90 19.06 -12.78
C LYS A 392 8.18 20.31 -13.61
N LYS A 393 9.40 20.84 -13.54
CA LYS A 393 9.81 22.02 -14.33
C LYS A 393 9.71 21.75 -15.83
N HIS A 394 10.15 20.58 -16.28
CA HIS A 394 10.06 20.17 -17.68
C HIS A 394 8.60 20.02 -18.15
N PHE A 395 7.74 19.41 -17.33
CA PHE A 395 6.31 19.22 -17.61
C PHE A 395 5.61 20.56 -17.88
N PHE A 396 5.76 21.53 -16.98
CA PHE A 396 5.14 22.85 -17.16
C PHE A 396 5.75 23.66 -18.31
N LYS A 397 7.05 23.50 -18.58
CA LYS A 397 7.69 24.13 -19.74
C LYS A 397 7.11 23.63 -21.07
N ASN A 398 6.77 22.35 -21.18
CA ASN A 398 6.18 21.80 -22.40
C ASN A 398 4.70 22.18 -22.56
N GLN A 399 3.96 22.28 -21.46
CA GLN A 399 2.56 22.74 -21.46
C GLN A 399 2.40 24.22 -21.86
N LEU A 400 3.41 25.05 -21.64
CA LEU A 400 3.40 26.46 -22.06
C LEU A 400 3.79 26.65 -23.54
N LYS A 401 4.26 25.59 -24.21
CA LYS A 401 4.76 25.64 -25.60
C LYS A 401 3.78 25.09 -26.64
N GLY A 402 2.76 24.35 -26.22
CA GLY A 402 1.71 23.81 -27.09
C GLY A 402 0.36 24.32 -26.62
#